data_AF-A0A3D8SU56-F1
#
_entry.id   AF-A0A3D8SU56-F1
#
_cell.length_a   1.000
_cell.length_b   1.000
_cell.length_c   1.000
_cell.angle_alpha   90.00
_cell.angle_beta   90.00
_cell.angle_gamma   90.00
#
_symmetry.space_group_name_H-M   'P 1'
#
loop_
_entity.id
_entity.type
_entity.pdbx_description
1 polymer ?
#
loop_
_entity_poly.entity_id
_entity_poly.type
_entity_poly.pdbx_seq_one_letter_code
_entity_poly.pdbx_strand_id
1 'polypeptide(L)'
;MPPTRDSTSFTTALLPPPGATRKLILPTRTIPFPAANPPVFNDALAVRFEVFVDEQKCPPEFEVDEDDSRSWHWVIYDTEAENPGAEEAGIEPKTIRIPVGVLRLVPPPHASHDAFVAVYAPGTSDTGRDLTADGYDLEHEPYIKFGRVAFLAAYRGCGLARRLMETAMAWAEENPQEINKAFLEVYQREGGDASKPPAWKGLTLVHAQVDVEKFYGKLGFETDESLGSWVEEGIEHVGMWKRLDVKS
;
A
#
# COMPACT_ATOMS: atom_id res chain seq x y z
N MET A 1 23.85 10.42 11.55
CA MET A 1 23.65 11.49 10.51
C MET A 1 22.43 11.13 9.69
N PRO A 2 21.64 12.11 9.18
CA PRO A 2 20.54 11.79 8.26
C PRO A 2 21.09 11.11 7.00
N PRO A 3 20.43 10.06 6.49
CA PRO A 3 20.86 9.36 5.28
C PRO A 3 20.86 10.31 4.09
N THR A 4 21.90 10.24 3.25
CA THR A 4 21.97 11.02 2.02
C THR A 4 21.34 10.24 0.86
N ARG A 5 20.97 10.95 -0.22
CA ARG A 5 20.41 10.37 -1.44
C ARG A 5 21.32 9.33 -2.12
N ASP A 6 22.62 9.39 -1.84
CA ASP A 6 23.64 8.50 -2.40
C ASP A 6 24.03 7.35 -1.44
N SER A 7 23.37 7.22 -0.29
CA SER A 7 23.63 6.09 0.62
C SER A 7 23.24 4.77 -0.06
N THR A 8 24.20 3.85 -0.15
CA THR A 8 24.02 2.52 -0.75
C THR A 8 23.48 1.48 0.25
N SER A 9 23.22 1.86 1.50
CA SER A 9 22.85 0.97 2.61
C SER A 9 21.38 0.50 2.62
N PHE A 10 20.71 0.46 1.48
CA PHE A 10 19.27 0.17 1.43
C PHE A 10 18.91 -1.13 0.71
N THR A 11 18.21 -2.00 1.42
CA THR A 11 17.67 -3.27 0.90
C THR A 11 16.15 -3.27 0.92
N THR A 12 15.52 -4.02 0.01
CA THR A 12 14.05 -4.14 -0.06
C THR A 12 13.66 -5.59 0.19
N ALA A 13 12.61 -5.82 0.97
CA ALA A 13 11.94 -7.11 1.09
C ALA A 13 10.53 -7.03 0.51
N LEU A 14 10.09 -8.12 -0.12
CA LEU A 14 8.73 -8.31 -0.62
C LEU A 14 8.06 -9.44 0.17
N LEU A 15 6.90 -9.15 0.73
CA LEU A 15 5.97 -10.13 1.26
C LEU A 15 4.83 -10.34 0.25
N PRO A 16 4.69 -11.52 -0.36
CA PRO A 16 3.50 -11.84 -1.15
C PRO A 16 2.25 -11.92 -0.27
N PRO A 17 1.03 -11.92 -0.86
CA PRO A 17 -0.23 -12.04 -0.15
C PRO A 17 -0.19 -13.08 0.97
N PRO A 18 -0.35 -12.67 2.24
CA PRO A 18 -0.33 -13.60 3.38
C PRO A 18 -1.40 -14.69 3.30
N GLY A 19 -2.48 -14.44 2.55
CA GLY A 19 -3.61 -15.32 2.34
C GLY A 19 -4.69 -15.13 3.40
N ALA A 20 -5.95 -15.32 3.00
CA ALA A 20 -7.12 -15.14 3.86
C ALA A 20 -7.18 -16.09 5.08
N THR A 21 -6.41 -17.19 5.05
CA THR A 21 -6.35 -18.15 6.16
C THR A 21 -5.46 -17.67 7.31
N ARG A 22 -4.58 -16.70 7.08
CA ARG A 22 -3.75 -16.09 8.12
C ARG A 22 -4.42 -14.82 8.63
N LYS A 23 -4.89 -14.88 9.88
CA LYS A 23 -5.39 -13.69 10.57
C LYS A 23 -4.22 -12.77 10.92
N LEU A 24 -4.16 -11.62 10.26
CA LEU A 24 -3.23 -10.55 10.60
C LEU A 24 -3.72 -9.85 11.87
N ILE A 25 -2.79 -9.58 12.79
CA ILE A 25 -3.08 -9.06 14.13
C ILE A 25 -2.58 -7.63 14.20
N LEU A 26 -3.47 -6.73 14.63
CA LEU A 26 -3.12 -5.35 14.94
C LEU A 26 -2.12 -5.31 16.11
N PRO A 27 -0.97 -4.64 15.97
CA PRO A 27 -0.03 -4.44 17.07
C PRO A 27 -0.67 -3.69 18.23
N THR A 28 -0.19 -3.96 19.44
CA THR A 28 -0.54 -3.19 20.63
C THR A 28 0.75 -2.73 21.33
N ARG A 29 0.63 -1.78 22.26
CA ARG A 29 1.79 -1.34 23.06
C ARG A 29 2.48 -2.47 23.81
N THR A 30 1.73 -3.50 24.24
CA THR A 30 2.27 -4.66 24.94
C THR A 30 2.72 -5.78 24.01
N ILE A 31 2.23 -5.78 22.75
CA ILE A 31 2.60 -6.74 21.71
C ILE A 31 2.86 -5.97 20.40
N PRO A 32 4.02 -5.28 20.29
CA PRO A 32 4.33 -4.46 19.11
C PRO A 32 4.66 -5.30 17.87
N PHE A 33 5.05 -6.56 18.07
CA PHE A 33 5.37 -7.50 16.98
C PHE A 33 4.64 -8.83 17.20
N PRO A 34 3.33 -8.91 16.86
CA PRO A 34 2.57 -10.15 17.02
C PRO A 34 3.23 -11.33 16.30
N ALA A 35 3.47 -12.43 17.02
CA ALA A 35 4.16 -13.60 16.48
C ALA A 35 3.39 -14.33 15.34
N ALA A 36 2.08 -14.09 15.24
CA ALA A 36 1.26 -14.66 14.16
C ALA A 36 1.45 -13.93 12.82
N ASN A 37 1.94 -12.70 12.84
CA ASN A 37 2.18 -11.92 11.64
C ASN A 37 3.50 -12.34 10.98
N PRO A 38 3.59 -12.30 9.64
CA PRO A 38 4.87 -12.40 8.95
C PRO A 38 5.83 -11.30 9.43
N PRO A 39 7.14 -11.59 9.62
CA PRO A 39 8.09 -10.58 10.08
C PRO A 39 8.12 -9.30 9.23
N VAL A 40 8.08 -9.43 7.90
CA VAL A 40 8.03 -8.28 6.98
C VAL A 40 6.73 -7.46 7.16
N PHE A 41 5.61 -8.10 7.51
CA PHE A 41 4.37 -7.38 7.78
C PHE A 41 4.44 -6.63 9.10
N ASN A 42 5.07 -7.21 10.12
CA ASN A 42 5.34 -6.51 11.38
C ASN A 42 6.24 -5.28 11.16
N ASP A 43 7.26 -5.40 10.31
CA ASP A 43 8.12 -4.27 9.92
C ASP A 43 7.35 -3.19 9.15
N ALA A 44 6.46 -3.60 8.23
CA ALA A 44 5.56 -2.71 7.52
C ALA A 44 4.65 -1.94 8.50
N LEU A 45 4.03 -2.64 9.45
CA LEU A 45 3.18 -2.04 10.47
C LEU A 45 3.95 -1.08 11.38
N ALA A 46 5.20 -1.38 11.73
CA ALA A 46 6.02 -0.46 12.53
C ALA A 46 6.16 0.91 11.84
N VAL A 47 6.49 0.92 10.54
CA VAL A 47 6.59 2.17 9.76
C VAL A 47 5.23 2.85 9.61
N ARG A 48 4.17 2.07 9.34
CA ARG A 48 2.81 2.60 9.20
C ARG A 48 2.30 3.25 10.49
N PHE A 49 2.51 2.62 11.65
CA PHE A 49 2.12 3.18 12.94
C PHE A 49 2.87 4.49 13.22
N GLU A 50 4.19 4.52 13.00
CA GLU A 50 4.97 5.74 13.24
C GLU A 50 4.49 6.91 12.35
N VAL A 51 4.15 6.63 11.08
CA VAL A 51 3.75 7.67 10.12
C VAL A 51 2.26 8.03 10.20
N PHE A 52 1.38 7.05 10.14
CA PHE A 52 -0.07 7.30 10.09
C PHE A 52 -0.65 7.57 11.47
N VAL A 53 -0.29 6.76 12.48
CA VAL A 53 -0.86 6.91 13.84
C VAL A 53 -0.13 7.99 14.63
N ASP A 54 1.19 7.86 14.79
CA ASP A 54 1.94 8.74 15.66
C ASP A 54 2.17 10.12 15.04
N GLU A 55 2.46 10.22 13.75
CA GLU A 55 2.65 11.50 13.07
C GLU A 55 1.34 12.11 12.56
N GLN A 56 0.59 11.39 11.70
CA GLN A 56 -0.62 11.94 11.04
C GLN A 56 -1.90 11.86 11.88
N LYS A 57 -1.87 11.17 13.04
CA LYS A 57 -2.99 11.03 13.97
C LYS A 57 -4.18 10.25 13.43
N CYS A 58 -3.94 9.36 12.47
CA CYS A 58 -4.92 8.39 11.99
C CYS A 58 -5.28 7.39 13.10
N PRO A 59 -6.54 6.93 13.18
CA PRO A 59 -6.93 5.91 14.15
C PRO A 59 -6.17 4.59 13.94
N PRO A 60 -5.54 4.01 14.98
CA PRO A 60 -4.74 2.79 14.83
C PRO A 60 -5.54 1.57 14.36
N GLU A 61 -6.84 1.53 14.58
CA GLU A 61 -7.71 0.44 14.12
C GLU A 61 -7.77 0.29 12.59
N PHE A 62 -7.38 1.32 11.83
CA PHE A 62 -7.34 1.26 10.35
C PHE A 62 -6.00 0.74 9.82
N GLU A 63 -5.03 0.45 10.69
CA GLU A 63 -3.72 -0.07 10.26
C GLU A 63 -3.71 -1.54 9.86
N VAL A 64 -4.77 -2.29 10.13
CA VAL A 64 -4.96 -3.61 9.55
C VAL A 64 -6.37 -3.70 8.98
N ASP A 65 -6.46 -3.85 7.66
CA ASP A 65 -7.73 -3.93 6.93
C ASP A 65 -7.88 -5.28 6.19
N GLU A 66 -9.02 -5.45 5.51
CA GLU A 66 -9.35 -6.67 4.77
C GLU A 66 -8.42 -6.92 3.56
N ASP A 67 -7.88 -5.85 2.97
CA ASP A 67 -6.99 -5.93 1.82
C ASP A 67 -5.58 -6.40 2.19
N ASP A 68 -5.13 -6.19 3.43
CA ASP A 68 -3.77 -6.56 3.86
C ASP A 68 -3.45 -8.04 3.65
N SER A 69 -4.46 -8.91 3.81
CA SER A 69 -4.31 -10.37 3.64
C SER A 69 -4.12 -10.82 2.18
N ARG A 70 -4.61 -10.03 1.22
CA ARG A 70 -4.52 -10.31 -0.22
C ARG A 70 -3.51 -9.45 -0.96
N SER A 71 -2.81 -8.56 -0.25
CA SER A 71 -1.90 -7.58 -0.84
C SER A 71 -0.44 -8.03 -0.82
N TRP A 72 0.34 -7.53 -1.79
CA TRP A 72 1.79 -7.55 -1.69
C TRP A 72 2.27 -6.36 -0.86
N HIS A 73 3.30 -6.58 -0.03
CA HIS A 73 3.87 -5.55 0.82
C HIS A 73 5.38 -5.45 0.56
N TRP A 74 5.85 -4.25 0.26
CA TRP A 74 7.28 -3.96 0.20
C TRP A 74 7.69 -3.18 1.43
N VAL A 75 8.84 -3.54 1.99
CA VAL A 75 9.51 -2.78 3.04
C VAL A 75 10.93 -2.49 2.60
N ILE A 76 11.33 -1.23 2.68
CA ILE A 76 12.73 -0.83 2.50
C ILE A 76 13.39 -0.68 3.86
N TYR A 77 14.63 -1.15 3.96
CA TYR A 77 15.41 -1.20 5.18
C TYR A 77 16.70 -0.44 5.00
N ASP A 78 17.06 0.35 6.01
CA ASP A 78 18.43 0.81 6.19
C ASP A 78 19.22 -0.28 6.90
N THR A 79 20.31 -0.74 6.29
CA THR A 79 21.19 -1.77 6.84
C THR A 79 22.36 -1.20 7.63
N GLU A 80 22.51 0.13 7.63
CA GLU A 80 23.61 0.84 8.30
C GLU A 80 23.14 1.82 9.37
N ALA A 81 21.88 1.73 9.80
CA ALA A 81 21.35 2.58 10.86
C ALA A 81 22.07 2.32 12.19
N GLU A 82 22.42 3.38 12.91
CA GLU A 82 22.81 3.27 14.31
C GLU A 82 21.58 2.94 15.14
N ASN A 83 21.73 2.09 16.17
CA ASN A 83 20.61 1.74 17.04
C ASN A 83 20.00 3.00 17.69
N PRO A 84 18.72 3.32 17.42
CA PRO A 84 18.09 4.51 17.97
C PRO A 84 18.20 4.56 19.51
N GLY A 85 18.58 5.72 20.04
CA GLY A 85 18.72 5.94 21.49
C GLY A 85 20.00 5.35 22.12
N ALA A 86 20.95 4.83 21.35
CA ALA A 86 22.22 4.34 21.91
C ALA A 86 22.97 5.42 22.69
N GLU A 87 23.11 6.60 22.07
CA GLU A 87 23.81 7.74 22.66
C GLU A 87 23.14 8.20 23.96
N GLU A 88 21.81 8.35 23.93
CA GLU A 88 20.99 8.74 25.09
C GLU A 88 21.07 7.72 26.23
N ALA A 89 21.20 6.44 25.89
CA ALA A 89 21.34 5.33 26.85
C ALA A 89 22.80 5.09 27.29
N GLY A 90 23.79 5.82 26.76
CA GLY A 90 25.21 5.58 27.01
C GLY A 90 25.69 4.20 26.53
N ILE A 91 25.04 3.64 25.51
CA ILE A 91 25.34 2.35 24.92
C ILE A 91 26.19 2.58 23.66
N GLU A 92 27.26 1.79 23.50
CA GLU A 92 28.07 1.79 22.28
C GLU A 92 27.20 1.62 21.02
N PRO A 93 27.29 2.55 20.05
CA PRO A 93 26.52 2.47 18.81
C PRO A 93 26.78 1.15 18.09
N LYS A 94 25.69 0.50 17.68
CA LYS A 94 25.72 -0.70 16.84
C LYS A 94 24.95 -0.45 15.57
N THR A 95 25.52 -0.92 14.49
CA THR A 95 24.84 -1.00 13.21
C THR A 95 23.72 -2.02 13.30
N ILE A 96 22.49 -1.59 12.98
CA ILE A 96 21.30 -2.42 12.95
C ILE A 96 20.56 -2.23 11.64
N ARG A 97 19.76 -3.24 11.30
CA ARG A 97 18.82 -3.17 10.19
C ARG A 97 17.47 -2.69 10.71
N ILE A 98 16.96 -1.59 10.17
CA ILE A 98 15.63 -1.05 10.54
C ILE A 98 14.75 -0.84 9.31
N PRO A 99 13.43 -1.06 9.40
CA PRO A 99 12.51 -0.68 8.35
C PRO A 99 12.34 0.84 8.32
N VAL A 100 12.37 1.44 7.13
CA VAL A 100 12.36 2.90 6.97
C VAL A 100 11.30 3.40 5.99
N GLY A 101 10.70 2.49 5.24
CA GLY A 101 9.62 2.79 4.31
C GLY A 101 8.83 1.55 3.92
N VAL A 102 7.59 1.77 3.50
CA VAL A 102 6.62 0.72 3.20
C VAL A 102 5.74 1.12 2.02
N LEU A 103 5.26 0.11 1.29
CA LEU A 103 4.29 0.24 0.20
C LEU A 103 3.44 -1.02 0.12
N ARG A 104 2.12 -0.85 -0.08
CA ARG A 104 1.16 -1.92 -0.31
C ARG A 104 0.64 -1.89 -1.75
N LEU A 105 0.49 -3.07 -2.35
CA LEU A 105 -0.18 -3.28 -3.64
C LEU A 105 -1.38 -4.21 -3.45
N VAL A 106 -2.57 -3.69 -3.71
CA VAL A 106 -3.83 -4.43 -3.62
C VAL A 106 -4.19 -4.97 -5.02
N PRO A 107 -4.42 -6.30 -5.19
CA PRO A 107 -4.92 -6.86 -6.44
C PRO A 107 -6.39 -6.48 -6.69
N PRO A 108 -6.87 -6.56 -7.95
CA PRO A 108 -8.30 -6.53 -8.22
C PRO A 108 -9.00 -7.78 -7.66
N PRO A 109 -10.35 -7.78 -7.56
CA PRO A 109 -11.25 -6.63 -7.77
C PRO A 109 -11.18 -5.67 -6.57
N HIS A 110 -11.80 -4.49 -6.69
CA HIS A 110 -11.90 -3.52 -5.60
C HIS A 110 -13.37 -3.21 -5.32
N ALA A 111 -13.67 -2.73 -4.12
CA ALA A 111 -14.95 -2.07 -3.89
C ALA A 111 -15.09 -0.88 -4.86
N SER A 112 -16.31 -0.53 -5.23
CA SER A 112 -16.51 0.64 -6.10
C SER A 112 -15.95 1.90 -5.44
N HIS A 113 -15.36 2.79 -6.27
CA HIS A 113 -14.82 4.06 -5.78
C HIS A 113 -15.87 4.87 -5.02
N ASP A 114 -17.09 4.92 -5.53
CA ASP A 114 -18.18 5.64 -4.87
C ASP A 114 -18.55 5.00 -3.53
N ALA A 115 -18.58 3.66 -3.42
CA ALA A 115 -18.78 2.99 -2.14
C ALA A 115 -17.63 3.29 -1.16
N PHE A 116 -16.39 3.36 -1.65
CA PHE A 116 -15.23 3.76 -0.85
C PHE A 116 -15.38 5.21 -0.37
N VAL A 117 -15.71 6.15 -1.25
CA VAL A 117 -15.90 7.57 -0.91
C VAL A 117 -17.10 7.76 0.02
N ALA A 118 -18.18 6.98 -0.14
CA ALA A 118 -19.37 7.06 0.70
C ALA A 118 -19.10 6.75 2.18
N VAL A 119 -18.05 5.99 2.50
CA VAL A 119 -17.58 5.78 3.89
C VAL A 119 -17.10 7.09 4.51
N TYR A 120 -16.50 7.96 3.71
CA TYR A 120 -15.90 9.23 4.14
C TYR A 120 -16.80 10.45 3.91
N ALA A 121 -17.74 10.37 2.98
CA ALA A 121 -18.68 11.42 2.62
C ALA A 121 -20.11 10.85 2.45
N PRO A 122 -20.89 10.75 3.54
CA PRO A 122 -22.25 10.22 3.47
C PRO A 122 -23.15 11.17 2.66
N GLY A 123 -23.52 10.77 1.44
CA GLY A 123 -24.45 11.56 0.62
C GLY A 123 -24.60 11.15 -0.86
N THR A 124 -23.68 10.39 -1.42
CA THR A 124 -23.73 10.02 -2.84
C THR A 124 -23.13 8.64 -3.07
N SER A 125 -23.92 7.67 -3.53
CA SER A 125 -23.43 6.59 -4.41
C SER A 125 -24.59 5.70 -4.83
N ASP A 126 -25.39 6.14 -5.80
CA ASP A 126 -26.02 5.19 -6.71
C ASP A 126 -25.05 5.06 -7.88
N THR A 127 -24.20 4.03 -7.83
CA THR A 127 -23.16 3.81 -8.83
C THR A 127 -23.74 3.29 -10.15
N GLY A 128 -25.02 2.84 -10.12
CA GLY A 128 -25.64 2.09 -11.20
C GLY A 128 -24.98 0.74 -11.50
N ARG A 129 -24.00 0.29 -10.69
CA ARG A 129 -23.27 -0.97 -10.87
C ARG A 129 -23.73 -2.01 -9.84
N ASP A 130 -23.85 -3.25 -10.28
CA ASP A 130 -24.15 -4.38 -9.39
C ASP A 130 -22.90 -4.74 -8.59
N LEU A 131 -22.89 -4.38 -7.30
CA LEU A 131 -21.86 -4.77 -6.35
C LEU A 131 -22.12 -6.18 -5.83
N THR A 132 -21.05 -6.91 -5.54
CA THR A 132 -21.13 -8.25 -4.94
C THR A 132 -21.55 -8.16 -3.47
N ALA A 133 -21.81 -9.30 -2.83
CA ALA A 133 -22.17 -9.35 -1.40
C ALA A 133 -21.07 -8.73 -0.51
N ASP A 134 -19.81 -8.89 -0.89
CA ASP A 134 -18.64 -8.30 -0.22
C ASP A 134 -18.31 -6.89 -0.76
N GLY A 135 -19.16 -6.31 -1.62
CA GLY A 135 -19.05 -4.92 -2.09
C GLY A 135 -18.13 -4.70 -3.30
N TYR A 136 -17.62 -5.77 -3.93
CA TYR A 136 -16.72 -5.66 -5.07
C TYR A 136 -17.44 -5.24 -6.35
N ASP A 137 -16.78 -4.43 -7.16
CA ASP A 137 -17.16 -4.12 -8.53
C ASP A 137 -16.42 -5.07 -9.49
N LEU A 138 -17.16 -5.98 -10.12
CA LEU A 138 -16.63 -6.93 -11.10
C LEU A 138 -16.77 -6.45 -12.55
N GLU A 139 -17.48 -5.36 -12.80
CA GLU A 139 -17.73 -4.82 -14.13
C GLU A 139 -16.62 -3.88 -14.58
N HIS A 140 -16.01 -3.15 -13.64
CA HIS A 140 -14.90 -2.26 -13.93
C HIS A 140 -13.69 -3.03 -14.48
N GLU A 141 -12.93 -2.40 -15.39
CA GLU A 141 -11.66 -2.98 -15.85
C GLU A 141 -10.78 -3.31 -14.63
N PRO A 142 -10.25 -4.54 -14.50
CA PRO A 142 -9.39 -4.89 -13.37
C PRO A 142 -8.22 -3.91 -13.28
N TYR A 143 -7.98 -3.41 -12.08
CA TYR A 143 -6.87 -2.51 -11.78
C TYR A 143 -6.19 -2.93 -10.48
N ILE A 144 -4.93 -2.54 -10.32
CA ILE A 144 -4.21 -2.65 -9.05
C ILE A 144 -4.23 -1.31 -8.33
N LYS A 145 -4.15 -1.33 -7.00
CA LYS A 145 -4.11 -0.09 -6.20
C LYS A 145 -2.86 -0.05 -5.33
N PHE A 146 -2.05 1.00 -5.50
CA PHE A 146 -0.97 1.29 -4.56
C PHE A 146 -1.50 2.11 -3.39
N GLY A 147 -1.11 1.73 -2.18
CA GLY A 147 -1.52 2.39 -0.94
C GLY A 147 -0.51 2.15 0.18
N ARG A 148 -0.82 2.69 1.37
CA ARG A 148 0.05 2.61 2.56
C ARG A 148 1.52 2.99 2.25
N VAL A 149 1.71 3.99 1.39
CA VAL A 149 3.05 4.47 1.04
C VAL A 149 3.52 5.43 2.13
N ALA A 150 4.43 4.95 2.98
CA ALA A 150 4.91 5.70 4.14
C ALA A 150 6.42 5.57 4.31
N PHE A 151 7.05 6.63 4.79
CA PHE A 151 8.49 6.69 5.08
C PHE A 151 8.72 7.45 6.38
N LEU A 152 9.63 6.94 7.19
CA LEU A 152 10.07 7.62 8.41
C LEU A 152 10.61 9.00 8.08
N ALA A 153 10.32 9.99 8.93
CA ALA A 153 10.62 11.40 8.64
C ALA A 153 12.10 11.65 8.28
N ALA A 154 13.03 10.97 8.98
CA ALA A 154 14.47 11.07 8.74
C ALA A 154 14.94 10.54 7.37
N TYR A 155 14.10 9.75 6.68
CA TYR A 155 14.41 9.10 5.40
C TYR A 155 13.69 9.75 4.20
N ARG A 156 12.90 10.81 4.44
CA ARG A 156 12.21 11.57 3.39
C ARG A 156 13.19 12.49 2.65
N GLY A 157 12.89 12.81 1.40
CA GLY A 157 13.75 13.65 0.55
C GLY A 157 14.97 12.92 -0.05
N CYS A 158 15.24 11.68 0.36
CA CYS A 158 16.38 10.88 -0.12
C CYS A 158 16.07 10.04 -1.38
N GLY A 159 14.91 10.23 -2.01
CA GLY A 159 14.51 9.52 -3.23
C GLY A 159 14.01 8.08 -3.02
N LEU A 160 13.94 7.59 -1.79
CA LEU A 160 13.55 6.22 -1.48
C LEU A 160 12.10 5.89 -1.87
N ALA A 161 11.16 6.83 -1.71
CA ALA A 161 9.77 6.67 -2.14
C ALA A 161 9.65 6.41 -3.65
N ARG A 162 10.38 7.18 -4.46
CA ARG A 162 10.46 6.96 -5.90
C ARG A 162 11.02 5.58 -6.21
N ARG A 163 12.15 5.21 -5.59
CA ARG A 163 12.78 3.89 -5.79
C ARG A 163 11.82 2.74 -5.45
N LEU A 164 11.09 2.85 -4.35
CA LEU A 164 10.16 1.80 -3.91
C LEU A 164 8.95 1.68 -4.84
N MET A 165 8.35 2.80 -5.25
CA MET A 165 7.27 2.83 -6.25
C MET A 165 7.73 2.24 -7.59
N GLU A 166 8.89 2.65 -8.10
CA GLU A 166 9.45 2.14 -9.36
C GLU A 166 9.76 0.63 -9.26
N THR A 167 10.27 0.16 -8.12
CA THR A 167 10.50 -1.27 -7.85
C THR A 167 9.18 -2.05 -7.90
N ALA A 168 8.13 -1.56 -7.25
CA ALA A 168 6.85 -2.25 -7.20
C ALA A 168 6.09 -2.21 -8.54
N MET A 169 6.16 -1.10 -9.27
CA MET A 169 5.62 -1.00 -10.64
C MET A 169 6.33 -1.95 -11.59
N ALA A 170 7.67 -1.98 -11.60
CA ALA A 170 8.43 -2.90 -12.44
C ALA A 170 8.11 -4.38 -12.09
N TRP A 171 7.96 -4.70 -10.81
CA TRP A 171 7.51 -6.02 -10.40
C TRP A 171 6.11 -6.34 -10.96
N ALA A 172 5.15 -5.41 -10.89
CA ALA A 172 3.81 -5.63 -11.43
C ALA A 172 3.82 -5.82 -12.96
N GLU A 173 4.61 -5.03 -13.69
CA GLU A 173 4.82 -5.16 -15.14
C GLU A 173 5.39 -6.52 -15.55
N GLU A 174 6.23 -7.11 -14.71
CA GLU A 174 6.88 -8.41 -14.92
C GLU A 174 6.06 -9.61 -14.41
N ASN A 175 5.02 -9.38 -13.60
CA ASN A 175 4.27 -10.44 -12.94
C ASN A 175 2.74 -10.35 -13.12
N PRO A 176 2.21 -10.10 -14.34
CA PRO A 176 0.76 -10.05 -14.55
C PRO A 176 0.04 -11.35 -14.20
N GLN A 177 0.71 -12.50 -14.32
CA GLN A 177 0.17 -13.80 -13.94
C GLN A 177 -0.18 -13.90 -12.45
N GLU A 178 0.64 -13.29 -11.58
CA GLU A 178 0.40 -13.31 -10.13
C GLU A 178 -0.81 -12.43 -9.77
N ILE A 179 -0.92 -11.27 -10.42
CA ILE A 179 -2.05 -10.35 -10.25
C ILE A 179 -3.35 -10.98 -10.77
N ASN A 180 -3.31 -11.58 -11.97
CA ASN A 180 -4.47 -12.24 -12.57
C ASN A 180 -4.91 -13.47 -11.77
N LYS A 181 -3.97 -14.20 -11.16
CA LYS A 181 -4.29 -15.31 -10.26
C LYS A 181 -5.00 -14.81 -9.01
N ALA A 182 -4.47 -13.79 -8.34
CA ALA A 182 -5.11 -13.20 -7.16
C ALA A 182 -6.50 -12.64 -7.47
N PHE A 183 -6.66 -12.02 -8.65
CA PHE A 183 -7.96 -11.58 -9.15
C PHE A 183 -8.94 -12.73 -9.32
N LEU A 184 -8.52 -13.81 -9.99
CA LEU A 184 -9.38 -14.95 -10.28
C LEU A 184 -9.91 -15.62 -9.01
N GLU A 185 -9.09 -15.73 -7.96
CA GLU A 185 -9.47 -16.31 -6.67
C GLU A 185 -10.66 -15.55 -6.05
N VAL A 186 -10.64 -14.22 -6.08
CA VAL A 186 -11.74 -13.39 -5.57
C VAL A 186 -12.91 -13.40 -6.55
N TYR A 187 -12.66 -13.18 -7.84
CA TYR A 187 -13.70 -13.13 -8.88
C TYR A 187 -14.59 -14.38 -8.88
N GLN A 188 -14.02 -15.57 -8.73
CA GLN A 188 -14.79 -16.81 -8.64
C GLN A 188 -15.64 -16.91 -7.37
N ARG A 189 -15.09 -16.49 -6.22
CA ARG A 189 -15.80 -16.48 -4.94
C ARG A 189 -17.01 -15.54 -4.99
N GLU A 190 -16.85 -14.41 -5.65
CA GLU A 190 -17.89 -13.39 -5.82
C GLU A 190 -18.90 -13.71 -6.95
N GLY A 191 -18.82 -14.88 -7.57
CA GLY A 191 -19.80 -15.34 -8.58
C GLY A 191 -19.51 -14.93 -10.03
N GLY A 192 -18.32 -14.42 -10.31
CA GLY A 192 -17.87 -14.11 -11.66
C GLY A 192 -17.70 -15.36 -12.54
N ASP A 193 -17.94 -15.22 -13.85
CA ASP A 193 -17.81 -16.31 -14.82
C ASP A 193 -16.34 -16.74 -15.05
N ALA A 194 -15.94 -17.80 -14.36
CA ALA A 194 -14.61 -18.38 -14.42
C ALA A 194 -14.19 -18.90 -15.81
N SER A 195 -15.12 -19.06 -16.75
CA SER A 195 -14.80 -19.55 -18.10
C SER A 195 -14.06 -18.50 -18.95
N LYS A 196 -14.22 -17.22 -18.62
CA LYS A 196 -13.59 -16.11 -19.33
C LYS A 196 -13.36 -14.90 -18.40
N PRO A 197 -12.49 -15.03 -17.38
CA PRO A 197 -12.21 -13.93 -16.47
C PRO A 197 -11.52 -12.78 -17.24
N PRO A 198 -11.84 -11.51 -16.91
CA PRO A 198 -11.07 -10.39 -17.44
C PRO A 198 -9.62 -10.47 -16.92
N ALA A 199 -8.69 -9.97 -17.71
CA ALA A 199 -7.29 -9.88 -17.33
C ALA A 199 -6.93 -8.43 -17.00
N TRP A 200 -6.08 -8.24 -16.00
CA TRP A 200 -5.44 -6.98 -15.71
C TRP A 200 -4.50 -6.60 -16.87
N LYS A 201 -4.67 -5.38 -17.38
CA LYS A 201 -3.94 -4.84 -18.55
C LYS A 201 -3.05 -3.64 -18.19
N GLY A 202 -2.66 -3.51 -16.92
CA GLY A 202 -1.77 -2.43 -16.46
C GLY A 202 -2.46 -1.27 -15.75
N LEU A 203 -3.79 -1.24 -15.65
CA LEU A 203 -4.51 -0.15 -14.97
C LEU A 203 -4.11 -0.09 -13.49
N THR A 204 -3.67 1.08 -13.03
CA THR A 204 -3.10 1.27 -11.70
C THR A 204 -3.65 2.54 -11.08
N LEU A 205 -4.16 2.44 -9.86
CA LEU A 205 -4.72 3.54 -9.08
C LEU A 205 -3.81 3.91 -7.91
N VAL A 206 -3.75 5.19 -7.60
CA VAL A 206 -3.36 5.71 -6.28
C VAL A 206 -4.44 6.64 -5.75
N HIS A 207 -4.74 6.52 -4.46
CA HIS A 207 -5.45 7.54 -3.70
C HIS A 207 -4.36 8.41 -3.07
N ALA A 208 -4.02 9.50 -3.73
CA ALA A 208 -2.91 10.35 -3.32
C ALA A 208 -3.42 11.46 -2.41
N GLN A 209 -2.72 11.72 -1.28
CA GLN A 209 -2.90 12.97 -0.56
C GLN A 209 -2.57 14.13 -1.50
N VAL A 210 -3.36 15.21 -1.46
CA VAL A 210 -3.20 16.36 -2.37
C VAL A 210 -1.76 16.91 -2.34
N ASP A 211 -1.13 16.93 -1.17
CA ASP A 211 0.25 17.42 -0.98
C ASP A 211 1.31 16.62 -1.76
N VAL A 212 1.02 15.37 -2.15
CA VAL A 212 1.94 14.50 -2.89
C VAL A 212 1.48 14.22 -4.33
N GLU A 213 0.44 14.89 -4.82
CA GLU A 213 -0.03 14.76 -6.22
C GLU A 213 1.12 14.98 -7.23
N LYS A 214 1.93 16.03 -7.03
CA LYS A 214 3.10 16.31 -7.89
C LYS A 214 4.16 15.22 -7.85
N PHE A 215 4.26 14.46 -6.75
CA PHE A 215 5.20 13.33 -6.67
C PHE A 215 4.72 12.20 -7.60
N TYR A 216 3.44 11.83 -7.54
CA TYR A 216 2.84 10.82 -8.40
C TYR A 216 2.79 11.26 -9.88
N GLY A 217 2.56 12.55 -10.15
CA GLY A 217 2.69 13.11 -11.50
C GLY A 217 4.07 12.88 -12.12
N LYS A 218 5.15 13.02 -11.33
CA LYS A 218 6.52 12.70 -11.77
C LYS A 218 6.80 11.20 -11.92
N LEU A 219 5.88 10.34 -11.52
CA LEU A 219 5.90 8.89 -11.77
C LEU A 219 4.99 8.52 -12.96
N GLY A 220 4.32 9.49 -13.59
CA GLY A 220 3.42 9.27 -14.73
C GLY A 220 1.99 8.91 -14.35
N PHE A 221 1.56 9.22 -13.12
CA PHE A 221 0.15 9.18 -12.76
C PHE A 221 -0.54 10.49 -13.15
N GLU A 222 -1.80 10.40 -13.57
CA GLU A 222 -2.63 11.52 -13.97
C GLU A 222 -3.86 11.59 -13.07
N THR A 223 -4.14 12.78 -12.52
CA THR A 223 -5.31 13.03 -11.69
C THR A 223 -6.59 12.86 -12.50
N ASP A 224 -7.54 12.11 -11.95
CA ASP A 224 -8.86 11.92 -12.54
C ASP A 224 -9.87 12.80 -11.85
N GLU A 225 -10.24 13.91 -12.50
CA GLU A 225 -11.23 14.85 -11.99
C GLU A 225 -12.60 14.19 -11.78
N SER A 226 -12.92 13.10 -12.50
CA SER A 226 -14.19 12.40 -12.35
C SER A 226 -14.31 11.61 -11.05
N LEU A 227 -13.17 11.27 -10.41
CA LEU A 227 -13.15 10.64 -9.08
C LEU A 227 -13.36 11.66 -7.94
N GLY A 228 -13.28 12.95 -8.25
CA GLY A 228 -13.39 14.05 -7.28
C GLY A 228 -12.23 14.11 -6.28
N SER A 229 -12.38 14.96 -5.26
CA SER A 229 -11.56 14.93 -4.04
C SER A 229 -12.42 14.55 -2.84
N TRP A 230 -11.82 13.85 -1.87
CA TRP A 230 -12.49 13.44 -0.63
C TRP A 230 -11.54 13.56 0.56
N VAL A 231 -12.09 13.54 1.77
CA VAL A 231 -11.31 13.59 3.01
C VAL A 231 -11.26 12.20 3.62
N GLU A 232 -10.10 11.56 3.55
CA GLU A 232 -9.83 10.26 4.17
C GLU A 232 -8.93 10.50 5.40
N GLU A 233 -9.40 10.04 6.57
CA GLU A 233 -8.70 10.19 7.87
C GLU A 233 -8.31 11.65 8.22
N GLY A 234 -9.10 12.63 7.74
CA GLY A 234 -8.84 14.05 7.97
C GLY A 234 -7.90 14.71 6.96
N ILE A 235 -7.49 13.98 5.93
CA ILE A 235 -6.55 14.45 4.90
C ILE A 235 -7.24 14.43 3.53
N GLU A 236 -7.08 15.50 2.76
CA GLU A 236 -7.65 15.59 1.42
C GLU A 236 -6.88 14.70 0.42
N HIS A 237 -7.63 13.92 -0.35
CA HIS A 237 -7.11 12.97 -1.33
C HIS A 237 -7.73 13.19 -2.72
N VAL A 238 -6.98 12.78 -3.74
CA VAL A 238 -7.39 12.71 -5.15
C VAL A 238 -7.08 11.33 -5.72
N GLY A 239 -7.90 10.89 -6.67
CA GLY A 239 -7.65 9.67 -7.43
C GLY A 239 -6.73 9.95 -8.61
N MET A 240 -5.68 9.15 -8.79
CA MET A 240 -4.79 9.26 -9.94
C MET A 240 -4.56 7.91 -10.61
N TRP A 241 -4.65 7.88 -11.94
CA TRP A 241 -4.46 6.67 -12.74
C TRP A 241 -3.12 6.66 -13.44
N LYS A 242 -2.59 5.46 -13.64
CA LYS A 242 -1.50 5.17 -14.58
C LYS A 242 -1.76 3.86 -15.29
N ARG A 243 -1.34 3.76 -16.55
CA ARG A 243 -1.23 2.47 -17.24
C ARG A 243 0.23 2.00 -17.25
N LEU A 244 0.47 0.84 -16.68
CA LEU A 244 1.76 0.16 -16.70
C LEU A 244 1.95 -0.65 -18.00
N ASP A 245 3.20 -0.83 -18.42
CA ASP A 245 3.54 -1.61 -19.60
C ASP A 245 3.68 -3.09 -19.24
N VAL A 246 2.56 -3.81 -19.30
CA VAL A 246 2.50 -5.23 -18.90
C VAL A 246 3.26 -6.08 -19.91
N LYS A 247 4.30 -6.79 -19.44
CA LYS A 247 5.08 -7.70 -20.28
C LYS A 247 4.26 -8.96 -20.58
N SER A 248 4.15 -9.29 -21.87
CA SER A 248 3.46 -10.47 -22.41
C SER A 248 4.27 -11.75 -22.25
#